data_AF-A0A537NRW9-F1
#
_entry.id   AF-A0A537NRW9-F1
#
_cell.length_a   1.000
_cell.length_b   1.000
_cell.length_c   1.000
_cell.angle_alpha   90.00
_cell.angle_beta   90.00
_cell.angle_gamma   90.00
#
_symmetry.space_group_name_H-M   'P 1'
#
loop_
_entity.id
_entity.type
_entity.pdbx_description
1 polymer ?
#
loop_
_entity_poly.entity_id
_entity_poly.type
_entity_poly.pdbx_seq_one_letter_code
_entity_poly.pdbx_strand_id
1 'polypeptide(L)' 'MRGNKRNMDKFDRKILDSLQRDSAVSRGALAEQVGLSESQVARRRQALEQSGVIRRYRADLDGRSLGFAVTAFVHVKL' A
#
# COMPACT_ATOMS: atom_id res chain seq x y z
N MET A 1 6.16 16.21 14.21
CA MET A 1 4.91 15.45 14.40
C MET A 1 5.25 13.98 14.55
N ARG A 2 5.24 13.44 15.78
CA ARG A 2 5.59 12.03 16.05
C ARG A 2 4.42 11.15 15.63
N GLY A 3 4.54 10.48 14.49
CA GLY A 3 3.60 9.44 14.07
C GLY A 3 3.50 8.38 15.16
N ASN A 4 2.30 8.26 15.73
CA ASN A 4 1.99 7.33 16.79
C ASN A 4 2.41 5.92 16.34
N LYS A 5 3.40 5.29 16.98
CA LYS A 5 3.71 3.87 16.79
C LYS A 5 2.51 3.07 17.33
N ARG A 6 1.39 3.04 16.59
CA ARG A 6 0.50 1.88 16.66
C ARG A 6 1.38 0.70 16.29
N ASN A 7 1.49 -0.25 17.20
CA ASN A 7 2.35 -1.41 17.00
C ASN A 7 1.75 -2.23 15.85
N MET A 8 2.21 -1.95 14.64
CA MET A 8 1.71 -2.55 13.41
C MET A 8 1.97 -4.05 13.48
N ASP A 9 0.89 -4.83 13.57
CA ASP A 9 0.98 -6.25 13.81
C ASP A 9 1.30 -7.02 12.51
N LYS A 10 1.45 -8.34 12.63
CA LYS A 10 1.78 -9.21 11.50
C LYS A 10 0.72 -9.17 10.40
N PHE A 11 -0.55 -8.96 10.74
CA PHE A 11 -1.64 -8.94 9.77
C PHE A 11 -1.68 -7.60 9.04
N ASP A 12 -1.46 -6.50 9.75
CA ASP A 12 -1.35 -5.19 9.12
C ASP A 12 -0.21 -5.17 8.07
N ARG A 13 0.94 -5.79 8.39
CA ARG A 13 2.04 -5.95 7.42
C ARG A 13 1.64 -6.78 6.21
N LYS A 14 0.94 -7.90 6.40
CA LYS A 14 0.44 -8.72 5.28
C LYS A 14 -0.57 -7.97 4.42
N ILE A 15 -1.46 -7.19 5.03
CA ILE A 15 -2.42 -6.33 4.32
C ILE A 15 -1.67 -5.32 3.45
N LEU A 16 -0.67 -4.63 4.02
CA LEU A 16 0.13 -3.65 3.28
C LEU A 16 0.92 -4.29 2.14
N ASP A 17 1.59 -5.42 2.40
CA ASP A 17 2.37 -6.16 1.40
C ASP A 17 1.48 -6.60 0.22
N SER A 18 0.27 -7.10 0.50
CA SER A 18 -0.70 -7.43 -0.55
C SER A 18 -1.16 -6.19 -1.34
N LEU A 19 -1.53 -5.11 -0.64
CA LEU A 19 -2.03 -3.88 -1.27
C LEU A 19 -0.94 -3.13 -2.07
N GLN A 20 0.33 -3.29 -1.70
CA GLN A 20 1.46 -2.73 -2.44
C GLN A 20 1.70 -3.45 -3.76
N ARG A 21 1.41 -4.75 -3.83
CA ARG A 21 1.50 -5.53 -5.07
C ARG A 21 0.29 -5.28 -5.96
N ASP A 22 -0.89 -5.30 -5.36
CA ASP A 22 -2.14 -5.04 -6.04
C ASP A 22 -3.12 -4.32 -5.12
N SER A 23 -3.32 -3.03 -5.38
CA SER A 23 -4.27 -2.22 -4.61
C SER A 23 -5.73 -2.48 -4.96
N ALA A 24 -5.99 -3.12 -6.11
CA ALA A 24 -7.33 -3.45 -6.60
C ALA A 24 -7.83 -4.82 -6.12
N VAL A 25 -7.01 -5.56 -5.36
CA VAL A 25 -7.39 -6.86 -4.77
C VAL A 25 -8.72 -6.77 -4.02
N SER A 26 -9.60 -7.73 -4.27
CA SER A 26 -10.91 -7.78 -3.62
C SER A 26 -10.78 -8.01 -2.11
N ARG A 27 -11.77 -7.56 -1.34
CA ARG A 27 -11.77 -7.73 0.11
C ARG A 27 -11.75 -9.20 0.52
N GLY A 28 -12.49 -10.05 -0.20
CA GLY A 28 -12.50 -11.50 0.00
C GLY A 28 -11.14 -12.15 -0.27
N ALA A 29 -10.52 -11.83 -1.41
CA ALA A 29 -9.20 -12.37 -1.75
C ALA A 29 -8.12 -11.91 -0.75
N LEU A 30 -8.17 -10.63 -0.35
CA LEU A 30 -7.25 -10.09 0.65
C LEU A 30 -7.46 -10.76 2.03
N ALA A 31 -8.71 -11.05 2.40
CA ALA A 31 -9.04 -11.76 3.63
C ALA A 31 -8.49 -13.18 3.64
N GLU A 32 -8.65 -13.91 2.54
CA GLU A 32 -8.09 -15.25 2.35
C GLU A 32 -6.56 -15.25 2.43
N GLN A 33 -5.88 -14.35 1.71
CA GLN A 33 -4.41 -14.22 1.70
C GLN A 33 -3.83 -13.89 3.08
N VAL A 34 -4.53 -13.05 3.85
CA VAL A 34 -4.06 -12.58 5.15
C VAL A 34 -4.44 -13.56 6.28
N GLY A 35 -5.47 -14.39 6.07
CA GLY A 35 -6.00 -15.34 7.05
C GLY A 35 -6.91 -14.66 8.09
N LEU A 36 -7.75 -13.73 7.65
CA LEU A 36 -8.70 -12.97 8.48
C LEU A 36 -10.10 -12.98 7.86
N SER A 37 -11.12 -12.54 8.59
CA SER A 37 -12.42 -12.26 7.97
C SER A 37 -12.37 -10.97 7.13
N GLU A 38 -13.27 -10.86 6.16
CA GLU A 38 -13.41 -9.62 5.36
C GLU A 38 -13.68 -8.37 6.21
N SER A 39 -14.47 -8.52 7.26
CA SER A 39 -14.79 -7.42 8.19
C SER A 39 -13.54 -6.97 8.97
N GLN A 40 -12.68 -7.90 9.39
CA GLN A 40 -11.43 -7.59 10.08
C GLN A 40 -10.44 -6.87 9.16
N VAL A 41 -10.28 -7.34 7.92
CA VAL A 41 -9.43 -6.70 6.92
C VAL A 41 -9.91 -5.29 6.63
N ALA A 42 -11.21 -5.10 6.43
CA ALA A 42 -11.77 -3.79 6.14
C ALA A 42 -11.52 -2.77 7.25
N ARG A 43 -11.77 -3.16 8.51
CA ARG A 43 -11.52 -2.30 9.68
C ARG A 43 -10.04 -1.93 9.79
N ARG A 44 -9.14 -2.90 9.58
CA ARG A 44 -7.69 -2.68 9.64
C ARG A 44 -7.21 -1.77 8.52
N ARG A 45 -7.64 -2.01 7.28
CA ARG A 45 -7.35 -1.15 6.13
C ARG A 45 -7.79 0.29 6.40
N GLN A 46 -9.03 0.49 6.84
CA GLN A 46 -9.55 1.82 7.19
C GLN A 46 -8.72 2.48 8.30
N ALA A 47 -8.30 1.73 9.32
CA ALA A 47 -7.45 2.26 10.38
C ALA A 47 -6.05 2.65 9.88
N LEU A 48 -5.48 1.91 8.92
CA LEU A 48 -4.20 2.20 8.26
C LEU A 48 -4.28 3.44 7.36
N GLU A 49 -5.40 3.63 6.65
CA GLU A 49 -5.71 4.85 5.88
C GLU A 49 -5.84 6.07 6.81
N GLN A 50 -6.69 5.98 7.84
CA GLN A 50 -6.93 7.07 8.79
C GLN A 50 -5.68 7.48 9.59
N SER A 51 -4.77 6.53 9.84
CA SER A 51 -3.50 6.82 10.52
C SER A 51 -2.44 7.42 9.59
N GLY A 52 -2.71 7.50 8.28
CA GLY A 52 -1.77 8.00 7.29
C GLY A 52 -0.67 7.00 6.91
N VAL A 53 -0.71 5.75 7.39
CA VAL A 53 0.19 4.69 6.92
C VAL A 53 -0.07 4.41 5.45
N ILE A 54 -1.34 4.25 5.08
CA ILE A 54 -1.75 4.25 3.67
C ILE A 54 -2.03 5.70 3.28
N ARG A 55 -1.10 6.31 2.55
CA ARG A 55 -1.22 7.72 2.13
C ARG A 55 -2.13 7.91 0.91
N ARG A 56 -2.07 6.99 -0.04
CA ARG A 56 -2.82 7.04 -1.32
C ARG A 56 -2.66 5.75 -2.09
N TYR A 57 -3.59 5.52 -3.01
CA TYR A 57 -3.52 4.51 -4.05
C TYR A 57 -3.16 5.15 -5.39
N ARG A 58 -2.45 4.42 -6.25
CA ARG A 58 -1.96 4.93 -7.54
C ARG A 58 -2.05 3.85 -8.59
N ALA A 59 -2.34 4.27 -9.82
CA ALA A 59 -2.10 3.44 -10.99
C ALA A 59 -0.59 3.36 -11.25
N ASP A 60 -0.11 2.17 -11.60
CA ASP A 60 1.21 1.98 -12.18
C ASP A 60 1.08 2.08 -13.70
N LEU A 61 1.85 2.99 -14.30
CA LEU A 61 1.71 3.36 -15.71
C LEU A 61 2.99 2.99 -16.44
N ASP A 62 2.85 2.36 -17.60
CA ASP A 62 3.99 2.12 -18.48
C ASP A 62 4.46 3.44 -19.10
N GLY A 63 5.59 3.95 -18.62
CA GLY A 63 6.19 5.17 -19.13
C GLY A 63 6.54 5.08 -20.62
N ARG A 64 6.91 3.89 -21.13
CA ARG A 64 7.29 3.71 -22.53
C ARG A 64 6.09 3.87 -23.45
N SER A 65 4.95 3.26 -23.11
CA SER A 65 3.69 3.43 -23.83
C SER A 65 3.19 4.88 -23.84
N LEU A 66 3.58 5.68 -22.84
CA LEU A 66 3.23 7.09 -22.74
C LEU A 66 4.24 8.03 -23.44
N GLY A 67 5.27 7.49 -24.11
CA GLY A 67 6.28 8.28 -24.82
C GLY A 67 7.43 8.79 -23.93
N PHE A 68 7.49 8.39 -22.66
CA PHE A 68 8.62 8.70 -21.79
C PHE A 68 9.78 7.73 -22.06
N ALA A 69 10.64 8.10 -23.01
CA ALA A 69 11.71 7.23 -23.50
C ALA A 69 12.95 7.16 -22.60
N VAL A 70 13.15 8.13 -21.70
CA VAL A 70 14.36 8.25 -20.88
C VAL A 70 13.99 8.49 -19.42
N THR A 71 14.60 7.70 -18.53
CA THR A 71 14.59 7.92 -17.08
C THR A 71 15.99 8.25 -16.62
N ALA A 72 16.18 9.43 -16.01
CA ALA A 72 17.48 9.88 -15.52
C ALA A 72 17.50 9.96 -13.99
N PHE A 73 18.60 9.53 -13.37
CA PHE A 73 18.87 9.73 -11.95
C PHE A 73 19.95 10.80 -11.81
N VAL A 74 19.65 11.89 -11.09
CA VAL A 74 20.60 12.99 -10.86
C VAL A 74 21.00 12.99 -9.39
N HIS A 75 22.29 12.91 -9.13
CA HIS A 75 22.85 13.05 -7.79
C HIS A 75 23.40 14.47 -7.62
N VAL A 76 22.87 15.22 -6.65
CA VAL A 76 23.32 16.59 -6.34
C VAL A 76 24.16 16.53 -5.06
N LYS A 77 25.38 17.07 -5.11
CA LYS A 77 26.26 17.24 -3.96
C LYS A 77 26.25 18.71 -3.55
N LEU A 78 25.95 18.96 -2.28
CA LEU A 78 25.98 20.29 -1.64
C LEU A 78 27.41 20.66 -1.21
#